data_AF-A0A7S2B8A1-F1
#
_entry.id   AF-A0A7S2B8A1-F1
#
_cell.length_a   1.000
_cell.length_b   1.000
_cell.length_c   1.000
_cell.angle_alpha   90.00
_cell.angle_beta   90.00
_cell.angle_gamma   90.00
#
_symmetry.space_group_name_H-M   'P 1'
#
loop_
_entity.id
_entity.type
_entity.pdbx_description
1 polymer ?
#
loop_
_entity_poly.entity_id
_entity_poly.type
_entity_poly.pdbx_seq_one_letter_code
_entity_poly.pdbx_strand_id
1 'polypeptide(L)'
;MNWARRLVLGDQADDSFMMFNTSFSYEVYGAFEEMATLLKKKKDWGEKLDMLFGFTHTIKEYDVWCHDHEESPLFVMKLAKLWKSTLKQDDETLGIDSEYTRPGLLCFLNKFKEMVEEIPEYDDGPMSFNFE
;
A
#
# COMPACT_ATOMS: atom_id res chain seq x y z
N MET A 1 -11.79 1.22 -9.01
CA MET A 1 -11.08 1.65 -7.79
C MET A 1 -11.94 1.66 -6.50
N ASN A 2 -13.21 1.24 -6.50
CA ASN A 2 -14.05 1.23 -5.27
C ASN A 2 -13.73 0.11 -4.25
N TRP A 3 -13.03 -0.95 -4.63
CA TRP A 3 -12.80 -2.10 -3.75
C TRP A 3 -11.72 -1.83 -2.70
N ALA A 4 -10.59 -1.22 -3.10
CA ALA A 4 -9.47 -0.94 -2.19
C ALA A 4 -9.88 0.09 -1.11
N ARG A 5 -10.62 1.11 -1.55
CA ARG A 5 -11.24 2.10 -0.68
C ARG A 5 -12.16 1.46 0.37
N ARG A 6 -13.05 0.57 -0.05
CA ARG A 6 -13.93 -0.17 0.87
C ARG A 6 -13.19 -1.11 1.81
N LEU A 7 -12.11 -1.74 1.32
CA LEU A 7 -11.29 -2.61 2.14
C LEU A 7 -10.54 -1.84 3.23
N VAL A 8 -10.02 -0.66 2.91
CA VAL A 8 -9.23 0.18 3.83
C VAL A 8 -10.11 1.01 4.77
N LEU A 9 -11.19 1.60 4.26
CA LEU A 9 -12.03 2.54 5.01
C LEU A 9 -13.28 1.91 5.64
N GLY A 10 -13.61 0.66 5.27
CA GLY A 10 -14.81 -0.03 5.75
C GLY A 10 -16.09 0.79 5.52
N ASP A 11 -16.84 1.01 6.59
CA ASP A 11 -18.12 1.73 6.57
C ASP A 11 -17.96 3.22 6.22
N GLN A 12 -16.77 3.81 6.41
CA GLN A 12 -16.49 5.21 6.05
C GLN A 12 -16.11 5.38 4.57
N ALA A 13 -16.15 4.31 3.77
CA ALA A 13 -15.71 4.38 2.37
C ALA A 13 -16.51 5.36 1.53
N ASP A 14 -17.78 5.60 1.84
CA ASP A 14 -18.66 6.52 1.12
C ASP A 14 -18.86 7.87 1.86
N ASP A 15 -18.14 8.10 2.96
CA ASP A 15 -18.23 9.33 3.75
C ASP A 15 -17.45 10.49 3.11
N SER A 16 -17.93 11.71 3.34
CA SER A 16 -17.31 12.94 2.81
C SER A 16 -16.04 13.36 3.56
N PHE A 17 -15.88 12.89 4.81
CA PHE A 17 -14.75 13.18 5.68
C PHE A 17 -14.47 11.95 6.55
N MET A 18 -13.20 11.59 6.73
CA MET A 18 -12.82 10.54 7.68
C MET A 18 -12.95 11.09 9.10
N MET A 19 -13.71 10.41 9.95
CA MET A 19 -13.79 10.77 11.37
C MET A 19 -12.55 10.25 12.09
N PHE A 20 -11.94 11.08 12.92
CA PHE A 20 -10.74 10.75 13.71
C PHE A 20 -10.88 9.40 14.42
N ASN A 21 -10.04 8.43 14.05
CA ASN A 21 -10.06 7.07 14.57
C ASN A 21 -8.67 6.73 15.11
N THR A 22 -8.57 6.59 16.43
CA THR A 22 -7.34 6.26 17.19
C THR A 22 -6.90 4.79 17.03
N SER A 23 -7.43 4.09 16.03
CA SER A 23 -7.12 2.68 15.75
C SER A 23 -7.03 2.41 14.25
N PHE A 24 -6.94 3.47 13.42
CA PHE A 24 -6.96 3.34 11.97
C PHE A 24 -5.76 2.56 11.42
N SER A 25 -4.60 2.58 12.10
CA SER A 25 -3.44 1.75 11.78
C SER A 25 -3.73 0.25 11.86
N TYR A 26 -4.50 -0.19 12.86
CA TYR A 26 -4.94 -1.59 12.96
C TYR A 26 -5.90 -1.98 11.84
N GLU A 27 -6.80 -1.08 11.43
CA GLU A 27 -7.71 -1.31 10.30
C GLU A 27 -6.92 -1.45 8.99
N VAL A 28 -5.93 -0.58 8.76
CA VAL A 28 -5.01 -0.68 7.62
C VAL A 28 -4.20 -1.98 7.66
N TYR A 29 -3.74 -2.41 8.84
CA TYR A 29 -3.06 -3.70 9.02
C TYR A 29 -3.96 -4.88 8.66
N GLY A 30 -5.20 -4.91 9.17
CA GLY A 30 -6.18 -5.96 8.85
C GLY A 30 -6.51 -6.00 7.36
N ALA A 31 -6.72 -4.82 6.74
CA ALA A 31 -6.93 -4.67 5.31
C ALA A 31 -5.72 -5.18 4.49
N PHE A 32 -4.50 -4.94 4.98
CA PHE A 32 -3.28 -5.48 4.37
C PHE A 32 -3.25 -7.01 4.42
N GLU A 33 -3.59 -7.64 5.54
CA GLU A 33 -3.59 -9.11 5.65
C GLU A 33 -4.65 -9.76 4.75
N GLU A 34 -5.83 -9.15 4.64
CA GLU A 34 -6.87 -9.58 3.71
C GLU A 34 -6.41 -9.44 2.26
N MET A 35 -5.88 -8.27 1.88
CA MET A 35 -5.34 -8.00 0.54
C MET A 35 -4.21 -8.99 0.19
N ALA A 36 -3.29 -9.25 1.11
CA ALA A 36 -2.20 -10.21 0.90
C ALA A 36 -2.73 -11.64 0.71
N THR A 37 -3.83 -12.01 1.37
CA THR A 37 -4.49 -13.29 1.18
C THR A 37 -5.18 -13.37 -0.18
N LEU A 38 -5.83 -12.30 -0.62
CA LEU A 38 -6.43 -12.20 -1.95
C LEU A 38 -5.38 -12.27 -3.06
N LEU A 39 -4.27 -11.54 -2.92
CA LEU A 39 -3.13 -11.58 -3.86
C LEU A 39 -2.61 -13.00 -4.08
N LYS A 40 -2.50 -13.81 -3.02
CA LYS A 40 -2.05 -15.21 -3.12
C LYS A 40 -2.99 -16.09 -3.95
N LYS A 41 -4.28 -15.75 -3.99
CA LYS A 41 -5.29 -16.49 -4.78
C LYS A 41 -5.28 -16.08 -6.25
N LYS A 42 -4.73 -14.90 -6.58
CA LYS A 42 -4.62 -14.43 -7.95
C LYS A 42 -3.50 -15.15 -8.69
N LYS A 43 -3.77 -15.56 -9.93
CA LYS A 43 -2.79 -16.20 -10.80
C LYS A 43 -2.11 -15.19 -11.71
N ASP A 44 -2.91 -14.27 -12.26
CA ASP A 44 -2.45 -13.22 -13.16
C ASP A 44 -1.65 -12.14 -12.42
N TRP A 45 -0.56 -11.68 -13.04
CA TRP A 45 0.34 -10.68 -12.45
C TRP A 45 -0.16 -9.25 -12.68
N GLY A 46 -0.87 -8.98 -13.77
CA GLY A 46 -1.55 -7.69 -13.98
C GLY A 46 -2.61 -7.45 -12.91
N GLU A 47 -3.47 -8.44 -12.62
CA GLU A 47 -4.45 -8.34 -11.53
C GLU A 47 -3.80 -8.14 -10.16
N LYS A 48 -2.63 -8.76 -9.91
CA LYS A 48 -1.88 -8.56 -8.67
C LYS A 48 -1.32 -7.14 -8.59
N LEU A 49 -0.81 -6.62 -9.69
CA LEU A 49 -0.31 -5.26 -9.77
C LEU A 49 -1.43 -4.25 -9.51
N ASP A 50 -2.57 -4.38 -10.19
CA ASP A 50 -3.73 -3.51 -9.98
C ASP A 50 -4.23 -3.54 -8.53
N MET A 51 -4.23 -4.73 -7.93
CA MET A 51 -4.63 -4.93 -6.54
C MET A 51 -3.67 -4.23 -5.58
N LEU A 52 -2.37 -4.45 -5.77
CA LEU A 52 -1.32 -3.89 -4.94
C LEU A 52 -1.24 -2.36 -5.10
N PHE A 53 -1.32 -1.86 -6.34
CA PHE A 53 -1.37 -0.44 -6.67
C PHE A 53 -2.59 0.24 -6.04
N GLY A 54 -3.78 -0.34 -6.20
CA GLY A 54 -5.00 0.21 -5.62
C GLY A 54 -4.94 0.30 -4.10
N PHE A 55 -4.40 -0.74 -3.44
CA PHE A 55 -4.19 -0.73 -2.00
C PHE A 55 -3.20 0.38 -1.58
N THR A 56 -1.99 0.39 -2.16
CA THR A 56 -0.96 1.39 -1.82
C THR A 56 -1.42 2.81 -2.11
N HIS A 57 -2.15 3.04 -3.20
CA HIS A 57 -2.74 4.35 -3.50
C HIS A 57 -3.71 4.79 -2.42
N THR A 58 -4.60 3.90 -1.98
CA THR A 58 -5.62 4.20 -0.98
C THR A 58 -5.00 4.57 0.37
N ILE A 59 -4.03 3.77 0.85
CA ILE A 59 -3.36 4.09 2.12
C ILE A 59 -2.45 5.32 2.01
N LYS A 60 -1.96 5.65 0.81
CA LYS A 60 -1.22 6.90 0.57
C LYS A 60 -2.15 8.12 0.63
N GLU A 61 -3.35 8.00 0.09
CA GLU A 61 -4.36 9.07 0.07
C GLU A 61 -4.91 9.34 1.48
N TYR A 62 -5.01 8.29 2.29
CA TYR A 62 -5.48 8.32 3.66
C TYR A 62 -4.34 8.09 4.63
N ASP A 63 -3.40 9.03 4.71
CA ASP A 63 -2.14 8.91 5.43
C ASP A 63 -2.26 8.86 6.96
N VAL A 64 -3.42 9.16 7.55
CA VAL A 64 -3.62 9.23 9.02
C VAL A 64 -3.08 8.00 9.79
N TRP A 65 -3.12 6.80 9.20
CA TRP A 65 -2.59 5.57 9.83
C TRP A 65 -1.09 5.63 10.11
N CYS A 66 -0.34 6.43 9.36
CA CYS A 66 1.11 6.50 9.47
C CYS A 66 1.53 7.38 10.66
N HIS A 67 0.64 8.26 11.12
CA HIS A 67 0.86 9.13 12.27
C HIS A 67 0.54 8.47 13.62
N ASP A 68 -0.18 7.35 13.63
CA ASP A 68 -0.61 6.58 14.82
C ASP A 68 -0.16 5.11 14.68
N HIS A 69 1.15 4.87 14.76
CA HIS A 69 1.81 3.73 14.11
C HIS A 69 2.13 2.53 15.00
N GLU A 70 1.32 2.25 16.02
CA GLU A 70 1.37 0.98 16.75
C GLU A 70 1.21 -0.17 15.72
N GLU A 71 2.30 -0.91 15.42
CA GLU A 71 2.44 -1.95 14.37
C GLU A 71 2.68 -1.52 12.89
N SER A 72 2.78 -0.23 12.57
CA SER A 72 2.98 0.20 11.16
C SER A 72 4.30 -0.23 10.50
N PRO A 73 5.46 -0.27 11.20
CA PRO A 73 6.73 -0.65 10.58
C PRO A 73 6.74 -2.06 9.97
N LEU A 74 6.06 -3.02 10.63
CA LEU A 74 6.02 -4.41 10.18
C LEU A 74 5.29 -4.55 8.85
N PHE A 75 4.13 -3.89 8.69
CA PHE A 75 3.36 -4.02 7.45
C PHE A 75 4.00 -3.23 6.31
N VAL A 76 4.59 -2.05 6.56
CA VAL A 76 5.30 -1.28 5.55
C VAL A 76 6.44 -2.11 4.95
N MET A 77 7.21 -2.81 5.80
CA MET A 77 8.22 -3.76 5.35
C MET A 77 7.62 -4.91 4.52
N LYS A 78 6.51 -5.51 4.95
CA LYS A 78 5.85 -6.61 4.20
C LYS A 78 5.31 -6.10 2.85
N LEU A 79 4.75 -4.89 2.80
CA LEU A 79 4.27 -4.25 1.59
C LEU A 79 5.42 -3.99 0.61
N ALA A 80 6.57 -3.49 1.11
CA ALA A 80 7.77 -3.29 0.31
C ALA A 80 8.26 -4.61 -0.34
N LYS A 81 8.23 -5.73 0.40
CA LYS A 81 8.56 -7.06 -0.13
C LYS A 81 7.60 -7.54 -1.22
N LEU A 82 6.31 -7.22 -1.12
CA LEU A 82 5.33 -7.52 -2.16
C LEU A 82 5.60 -6.71 -3.43
N TRP A 83 5.88 -5.42 -3.29
CA TRP A 83 6.27 -4.56 -4.40
C TRP A 83 7.55 -5.04 -5.07
N LYS A 84 8.60 -5.32 -4.30
CA LYS A 84 9.85 -5.87 -4.82
C LYS A 84 9.65 -7.17 -5.59
N SER A 85 8.80 -8.06 -5.09
CA SER A 85 8.47 -9.32 -5.78
C SER A 85 7.71 -9.09 -7.09
N THR A 86 6.84 -8.09 -7.11
CA THR A 86 6.04 -7.72 -8.29
C THR A 86 6.89 -7.03 -9.36
N LEU A 87 7.75 -6.08 -8.97
CA LEU A 87 8.61 -5.33 -9.89
C LEU A 87 9.71 -6.17 -10.56
N LYS A 88 10.01 -7.36 -10.01
CA LYS A 88 10.88 -8.36 -10.64
C LYS A 88 10.29 -9.01 -11.89
N GLN A 89 8.97 -8.95 -12.06
CA GLN A 89 8.34 -9.42 -13.29
C GLN A 89 8.60 -8.42 -14.43
N ASP A 90 8.69 -8.94 -15.65
CA ASP A 90 8.80 -8.12 -16.85
C ASP A 90 7.49 -7.35 -17.14
N ASP A 91 7.60 -6.33 -18.00
CA ASP A 91 6.49 -5.45 -18.36
C ASP A 91 5.33 -6.18 -19.05
N GLU A 92 5.64 -7.18 -19.88
CA GLU A 92 4.63 -7.97 -20.57
C GLU A 92 3.81 -8.81 -19.57
N THR A 93 4.47 -9.45 -18.61
CA THR A 93 3.85 -10.24 -17.54
C THR A 93 2.99 -9.38 -16.61
N LEU A 94 3.42 -8.15 -16.34
CA LEU A 94 2.65 -7.19 -15.56
C LEU A 94 1.53 -6.51 -16.37
N GLY A 95 1.53 -6.67 -17.70
CA GLY A 95 0.58 -6.00 -18.59
C GLY A 95 0.72 -4.47 -18.60
N ILE A 96 1.94 -3.96 -18.42
CA ILE A 96 2.22 -2.52 -18.34
C ILE A 96 3.11 -2.04 -19.48
N ASP A 97 2.99 -0.76 -19.80
CA ASP A 97 3.87 -0.12 -20.75
C ASP A 97 5.21 0.26 -20.10
N SER A 98 6.31 -0.07 -20.78
CA SER A 98 7.67 0.13 -20.27
C SER A 98 8.13 1.59 -20.36
N GLU A 99 7.58 2.38 -21.29
CA GLU A 99 7.95 3.77 -21.54
C GLU A 99 7.25 4.76 -20.59
N TYR A 100 6.00 4.48 -20.24
CA TYR A 100 5.14 5.39 -19.47
C TYR A 100 4.71 4.80 -18.12
N THR A 101 4.19 3.56 -18.10
CA THR A 101 3.57 3.00 -16.89
C THR A 101 4.61 2.59 -15.86
N ARG A 102 5.70 1.91 -16.25
CA ARG A 102 6.77 1.53 -15.30
C ARG A 102 7.42 2.75 -14.64
N PRO A 103 7.86 3.80 -15.37
CA PRO A 103 8.38 5.01 -14.74
C PRO A 103 7.37 5.68 -13.81
N GLY A 104 6.08 5.71 -14.19
CA GLY A 104 5.00 6.23 -13.35
C GLY A 104 4.84 5.47 -12.03
N LEU A 105 4.87 4.13 -12.08
CA LEU A 105 4.84 3.26 -10.90
C LEU A 105 6.02 3.53 -9.97
N LEU A 106 7.24 3.61 -10.51
CA LEU A 106 8.44 3.89 -9.70
C LEU A 106 8.38 5.28 -9.06
N CYS A 107 7.91 6.29 -9.79
CA CYS A 107 7.68 7.63 -9.24
C CYS A 107 6.65 7.60 -8.10
N PHE A 108 5.55 6.87 -8.28
CA PHE A 108 4.53 6.70 -7.25
C PHE A 108 5.09 6.01 -5.99
N LEU A 109 5.87 4.93 -6.15
CA LEU A 109 6.46 4.21 -5.03
C LEU A 109 7.52 5.02 -4.29
N ASN A 110 8.30 5.84 -4.99
CA ASN A 110 9.23 6.78 -4.35
C ASN A 110 8.49 7.82 -3.51
N LYS A 111 7.39 8.38 -4.01
CA LYS A 111 6.56 9.30 -3.22
C LYS A 111 5.91 8.63 -2.01
N PHE A 112 5.55 7.35 -2.12
CA PHE A 112 5.06 6.59 -0.98
C PHE A 112 6.17 6.32 0.04
N LYS A 113 7.38 5.97 -0.44
CA LYS A 113 8.57 5.81 0.40
C LYS A 113 8.88 7.07 1.18
N GLU A 114 8.97 8.22 0.52
CA GLU A 114 9.19 9.53 1.15
C GLU A 114 8.16 9.78 2.26
N MET A 115 6.87 9.59 1.96
CA MET A 115 5.79 9.79 2.94
C MET A 115 5.96 8.93 4.20
N VAL A 116 6.32 7.65 4.08
CA VAL A 116 6.44 6.76 5.25
C VAL A 116 7.76 6.89 5.98
N GLU A 117 8.85 7.27 5.29
CA GLU A 117 10.19 7.40 5.87
C GLU A 117 10.44 8.80 6.48
N GLU A 118 9.66 9.82 6.13
CA GLU A 118 9.73 11.17 6.73
C GLU A 118 9.04 11.28 8.10
N ILE A 119 8.27 10.27 8.50
CA ILE A 119 7.55 10.26 9.77
C ILE A 119 8.57 10.15 10.92
N PRO A 120 8.48 11.01 11.95
CA PRO A 120 9.41 11.00 13.06
C PRO A 120 9.51 9.61 13.70
N GLU A 121 10.72 9.23 14.13
CA GLU A 121 10.94 7.99 14.86
C GLU A 121 10.26 8.06 16.24
N TYR A 122 9.46 7.04 16.56
CA TYR A 122 8.94 6.77 17.90
C TYR A 122 9.54 5.43 18.38
N ASP A 123 9.11 4.93 19.54
CA ASP A 123 9.76 3.79 20.23
C ASP A 123 9.87 2.49 19.38
N ASP A 124 9.06 2.33 18.32
CA ASP A 124 9.06 1.16 17.42
C ASP A 124 10.08 1.21 16.27
N GLY A 125 10.88 2.28 16.19
CA GLY A 125 11.90 2.49 15.16
C GLY A 125 11.35 3.03 13.84
N PRO A 126 12.23 3.38 12.87
CA PRO A 126 11.80 4.04 11.64
C PRO A 126 11.09 3.07 10.70
N MET A 127 10.03 3.55 10.05
CA MET A 127 9.45 2.87 8.90
C MET A 127 10.47 2.86 7.75
N SER A 128 10.59 1.73 7.05
CA SER A 128 11.44 1.61 5.85
C SER A 128 10.71 0.88 4.74
N PHE A 129 10.59 1.54 3.58
CA PHE A 129 9.88 1.01 2.42
C PHE A 129 10.87 0.68 1.30
N ASN A 130 11.64 -0.40 1.52
CA ASN A 130 12.63 -0.86 0.56
C ASN A 130 12.00 -1.78 -0.52
N PHE A 131 11.51 -1.17 -1.60
CA PHE A 131 10.91 -1.87 -2.73
C PHE A 131 11.90 -2.18 -3.87
N GLU A 132 13.14 -1.72 -3.76
CA GLU A 132 14.25 -1.90 -4.72
C GLU A 132 15.01 -3.21 -4.45
#